data_AF-A0AAU3U1Z5-F1
#
_entry.id   AF-A0AAU3U1Z5-F1
#
_cell.length_a   1.000
_cell.length_b   1.000
_cell.length_c   1.000
_cell.angle_alpha   90.00
_cell.angle_beta   90.00
_cell.angle_gamma   90.00
#
_symmetry.space_group_name_H-M   'P 1'
#
loop_
_entity.id
_entity.type
_entity.pdbx_description
1 polymer ?
#
loop_
_entity_poly.entity_id
_entity_poly.type
_entity_poly.pdbx_seq_one_letter_code
_entity_poly.pdbx_strand_id
1 'polypeptide(L)'
;MTTTLEGVAPAGETAVYYVLYEDGAVGKIETDAGGEPLLAHPGRLVSESAYLARLSVVEEESAAFLAELETGDQARTLADYTALTALGLPEETARRLSGYSDPEPDVPVVEVPDLPDLPGVDVEAG
;
A
#
# COMPACT_ATOMS: atom_id res chain seq x y z
N MET A 1 46.23 -31.40 2.90
CA MET A 1 44.88 -31.39 2.31
C MET A 1 44.31 -30.02 2.55
N THR A 2 44.36 -29.15 1.55
CA THR A 2 43.91 -27.76 1.64
C THR A 2 42.55 -27.69 0.99
N THR A 3 41.51 -27.40 1.77
CA THR A 3 40.13 -27.27 1.30
C THR A 3 39.95 -25.89 0.68
N THR A 4 39.91 -25.81 -0.64
CA THR A 4 39.53 -24.60 -1.38
C THR A 4 38.00 -24.52 -1.40
N LEU A 5 37.45 -23.53 -0.72
CA LEU A 5 36.05 -23.09 -0.90
C LEU A 5 36.00 -22.23 -2.18
N GLU A 6 35.72 -22.85 -3.32
CA GLU A 6 35.26 -22.16 -4.53
C GLU A 6 33.77 -21.84 -4.36
N GLY A 7 33.43 -20.58 -4.12
CA GLY A 7 32.05 -20.21 -3.82
C GLY A 7 31.79 -18.72 -3.75
N VAL A 8 32.21 -17.94 -4.75
CA VAL A 8 31.62 -16.63 -5.06
C VAL A 8 31.63 -16.46 -6.59
N ALA A 9 30.49 -16.72 -7.23
CA ALA A 9 30.27 -16.23 -8.59
C ALA A 9 30.25 -14.69 -8.54
N PRO A 10 30.81 -13.97 -9.53
CA PRO A 10 30.76 -12.52 -9.54
C PRO A 10 29.29 -12.08 -9.49
N ALA A 11 28.97 -11.11 -8.62
CA ALA A 11 27.65 -10.49 -8.59
C ALA A 11 27.33 -10.01 -10.01
N GLY A 12 26.43 -10.72 -10.68
CA GLY A 12 25.92 -10.31 -11.99
C GLY A 12 25.23 -8.97 -11.84
N GLU A 13 25.35 -8.13 -12.85
CA GLU A 13 24.66 -6.84 -12.89
C GLU A 13 23.15 -7.11 -12.86
N THR A 14 22.48 -6.76 -11.75
CA THR A 14 21.03 -6.92 -11.62
C THR A 14 20.34 -6.00 -12.63
N ALA A 15 19.59 -6.59 -13.55
CA ALA A 15 18.79 -5.87 -14.54
C ALA A 15 17.34 -5.75 -14.06
N VAL A 16 16.80 -4.53 -14.11
CA VAL A 16 15.40 -4.24 -13.75
C VAL A 16 14.58 -4.11 -15.03
N TYR A 17 13.45 -4.82 -15.06
CA TYR A 17 12.49 -4.79 -16.15
C TYR A 17 11.11 -4.39 -15.64
N TYR A 18 10.48 -3.48 -16.37
CA TYR A 18 9.13 -3.02 -16.07
C TYR A 18 8.14 -3.66 -17.05
N VAL A 19 7.02 -4.15 -16.53
CA VAL A 19 6.06 -4.96 -17.29
C VAL A 19 4.68 -4.35 -17.19
N LEU A 20 4.00 -4.25 -18.33
CA LEU A 20 2.55 -4.03 -18.40
C LEU A 20 1.89 -5.31 -18.87
N TYR A 21 1.01 -5.86 -18.04
CA TYR A 21 0.23 -7.04 -18.36
C TYR A 21 -1.04 -6.67 -19.15
N GLU A 22 -1.59 -7.62 -19.91
CA GLU A 22 -2.81 -7.38 -20.70
C GLU A 22 -4.08 -7.24 -19.85
N ASP A 23 -4.07 -7.74 -18.62
CA ASP A 23 -5.12 -7.54 -17.63
C ASP A 23 -5.14 -6.13 -17.03
N GLY A 24 -4.18 -5.28 -17.41
CA GLY A 24 -4.04 -3.91 -16.93
C GLY A 24 -3.18 -3.76 -15.68
N ALA A 25 -2.67 -4.87 -15.13
CA ALA A 25 -1.74 -4.87 -14.01
C ALA A 25 -0.34 -4.39 -14.42
N VAL A 26 0.42 -3.92 -13.43
CA VAL A 26 1.80 -3.47 -13.60
C VAL A 26 2.74 -4.29 -12.72
N GLY A 27 3.92 -4.62 -13.23
CA GLY A 27 4.90 -5.43 -12.52
C GLY A 27 6.33 -4.95 -12.70
N LYS A 28 7.18 -5.28 -11.73
CA LYS A 28 8.62 -5.06 -11.75
C LYS A 28 9.30 -6.42 -11.59
N ILE A 29 10.26 -6.73 -12.48
CA ILE A 29 11.05 -7.97 -12.44
C ILE A 29 12.53 -7.60 -12.32
N GLU A 30 13.22 -8.21 -11.37
CA GLU A 30 14.66 -8.04 -11.18
C GLU A 30 15.35 -9.36 -11.56
N THR A 31 16.37 -9.32 -12.42
CA THR A 31 17.11 -10.52 -12.85
C THR A 31 18.61 -10.34 -12.71
N ASP A 32 19.31 -11.38 -12.25
CA ASP A 32 20.75 -11.33 -11.96
C ASP A 32 21.63 -11.61 -13.19
N ALA A 33 21.04 -11.87 -14.36
CA ALA A 33 21.73 -12.46 -15.51
C ALA A 33 21.64 -11.66 -16.82
N GLY A 34 21.15 -10.41 -16.81
CA GLY A 34 21.08 -9.56 -18.01
C GLY A 34 20.27 -10.14 -19.18
N GLY A 35 19.49 -11.20 -18.95
CA GLY A 35 18.61 -11.82 -19.93
C GLY A 35 17.19 -11.27 -19.86
N GLU A 36 16.46 -11.34 -20.98
CA GLU A 36 15.05 -10.95 -21.04
C GLU A 36 14.24 -11.85 -20.07
N PRO A 37 13.47 -11.26 -19.13
CA PRO A 37 12.74 -12.02 -18.14
C PRO A 37 11.60 -12.79 -18.79
N LEU A 38 11.42 -14.04 -18.34
CA LEU A 38 10.27 -14.85 -18.77
C LEU A 38 9.02 -14.39 -18.01
N LEU A 39 8.06 -13.81 -18.74
CA LEU A 39 6.83 -13.32 -18.13
C LEU A 39 5.91 -14.48 -17.77
N ALA A 40 5.38 -14.47 -16.55
CA ALA A 40 4.42 -15.47 -16.07
C ALA A 40 3.04 -15.35 -16.75
N HIS A 41 2.73 -14.15 -17.25
CA HIS A 41 1.44 -13.80 -17.85
C HIS A 41 1.67 -13.02 -19.15
N PRO A 42 0.72 -13.02 -20.10
CA PRO A 42 0.78 -12.19 -21.29
C PRO A 42 0.96 -10.72 -20.92
N GLY A 43 2.00 -10.10 -21.48
CA GLY A 43 2.37 -8.73 -21.18
C GLY A 43 3.50 -8.26 -22.06
N ARG A 44 3.92 -7.02 -21.86
CA ARG A 44 5.02 -6.41 -22.60
C ARG A 44 5.97 -5.69 -21.66
N LEU A 45 7.25 -5.74 -22.00
CA LEU A 45 8.27 -4.92 -21.36
C LEU A 45 8.08 -3.47 -21.80
N VAL A 46 8.16 -2.56 -20.84
CA VAL A 46 8.04 -1.12 -21.07
C VAL A 46 9.19 -0.36 -20.43
N SER A 47 9.35 0.91 -20.82
CA SER A 47 10.23 1.81 -20.09
C SER A 47 9.72 2.08 -18.68
N GLU A 48 10.63 2.44 -17.79
CA GLU A 48 10.31 2.91 -16.44
C GLU A 48 9.27 4.03 -16.45
N SER A 49 9.42 5.01 -17.35
CA SER A 49 8.48 6.12 -17.49
C SER A 49 7.06 5.68 -17.83
N ALA A 50 6.91 4.67 -18.69
CA ALA A 50 5.59 4.14 -19.06
C ALA A 50 4.99 3.30 -17.93
N TYR A 51 5.82 2.60 -17.17
CA TYR A 51 5.41 1.90 -15.95
C TYR A 51 4.90 2.86 -14.89
N LEU A 52 5.68 3.90 -14.56
CA LEU A 52 5.29 4.90 -13.54
C LEU A 52 4.02 5.64 -13.92
N ALA A 53 3.86 6.00 -15.20
CA ALA A 53 2.63 6.62 -15.70
C ALA A 53 1.42 5.69 -15.51
N ARG A 54 1.56 4.39 -15.80
CA ARG A 54 0.46 3.43 -15.60
C ARG A 54 0.20 3.14 -14.12
N LEU A 55 1.26 3.04 -13.30
CA LEU A 55 1.15 2.83 -11.86
C LEU A 55 0.32 3.94 -11.21
N SER A 56 0.62 5.21 -11.53
CA SER A 56 -0.14 6.36 -11.02
C SER A 56 -1.63 6.28 -11.38
N VAL A 57 -1.97 5.87 -12.60
CA VAL A 57 -3.38 5.69 -13.00
C VAL A 57 -4.04 4.57 -12.20
N VAL A 58 -3.35 3.44 -12.00
CA VAL A 58 -3.89 2.31 -11.22
C VAL A 58 -4.09 2.70 -9.76
N GLU A 59 -3.17 3.48 -9.18
CA GLU A 59 -3.29 3.99 -7.81
C GLU A 59 -4.47 4.94 -7.65
N GLU A 60 -4.67 5.88 -8.58
CA GLU A 60 -5.82 6.79 -8.59
C GLU A 60 -7.15 6.04 -8.74
N GLU A 61 -7.23 5.08 -9.68
CA GLU A 61 -8.41 4.22 -9.88
C GLU A 61 -8.72 3.39 -8.61
N SER A 62 -7.68 2.84 -7.98
CA SER A 62 -7.82 2.05 -6.75
C SER A 62 -8.28 2.90 -5.58
N ALA A 63 -7.71 4.09 -5.40
CA ALA A 63 -8.11 5.02 -4.35
C ALA A 63 -9.56 5.47 -4.51
N ALA A 64 -9.99 5.79 -5.74
CA ALA A 64 -11.37 6.15 -6.04
C ALA A 64 -12.33 5.00 -5.75
N PHE A 65 -11.97 3.78 -6.17
CA PHE A 65 -12.79 2.59 -5.92
C PHE A 65 -12.92 2.26 -4.42
N LEU A 66 -11.81 2.36 -3.67
CA LEU A 66 -11.83 2.15 -2.22
C LEU A 66 -12.69 3.21 -1.49
N ALA A 67 -12.60 4.48 -1.89
CA ALA A 67 -13.42 5.54 -1.33
C ALA A 67 -14.92 5.33 -1.60
N GLU A 68 -15.28 4.85 -2.80
CA GLU A 68 -16.66 4.49 -3.12
C GLU A 68 -17.15 3.32 -2.26
N LEU A 69 -16.33 2.28 -2.11
CA LEU A 69 -16.67 1.11 -1.30
C LEU A 69 -16.87 1.49 0.18
N GLU A 70 -15.96 2.28 0.73
CA GLU A 70 -16.03 2.77 2.11
C GLU A 70 -17.29 3.62 2.34
N THR A 71 -17.59 4.55 1.42
CA THR A 71 -18.80 5.36 1.49
C THR A 71 -20.07 4.49 1.45
N GLY A 72 -20.07 3.47 0.58
CA GLY A 72 -21.18 2.53 0.45
C GLY A 72 -21.39 1.68 1.71
N ASP A 73 -20.31 1.17 2.30
CA ASP A 73 -20.36 0.37 3.52
C ASP A 73 -20.75 1.23 4.74
N GLN A 74 -20.25 2.47 4.83
CA GLN A 74 -20.67 3.40 5.87
C GLN A 74 -22.16 3.73 5.77
N ALA A 75 -22.67 4.00 4.57
CA ALA A 75 -24.09 4.27 4.36
C ALA A 75 -24.96 3.07 4.75
N ARG A 76 -24.52 1.84 4.42
CA ARG A 76 -25.22 0.61 4.80
C ARG A 76 -25.26 0.40 6.30
N THR A 77 -24.10 0.48 6.97
CA THR A 77 -24.01 0.27 8.43
C THR A 77 -24.80 1.32 9.21
N LEU A 78 -24.79 2.58 8.76
CA LEU A 78 -25.62 3.64 9.34
C LEU A 78 -27.12 3.38 9.16
N ALA A 79 -27.54 2.92 7.98
CA ALA A 79 -28.94 2.58 7.71
C ALA A 79 -29.41 1.43 8.62
N ASP A 80 -28.59 0.39 8.77
CA ASP A 80 -28.89 -0.75 9.65
C ASP A 80 -28.95 -0.32 11.12
N TYR A 81 -27.99 0.50 11.58
CA TYR A 81 -28.01 1.09 12.91
C TYR A 81 -29.30 1.87 13.18
N THR A 82 -29.68 2.74 12.25
CA THR A 82 -30.88 3.57 12.36
C THR A 82 -32.14 2.72 12.43
N ALA A 83 -32.22 1.66 11.62
CA ALA A 83 -33.35 0.72 11.64
C ALA A 83 -33.45 -0.03 12.98
N LEU A 84 -32.32 -0.51 13.53
CA LEU A 84 -32.29 -1.22 14.82
C LEU A 84 -32.69 -0.30 15.98
N THR A 85 -32.20 0.94 15.99
CA THR A 85 -32.60 1.93 17.00
C THR A 85 -34.09 2.28 16.87
N ALA A 86 -34.63 2.39 15.65
CA ALA A 86 -36.06 2.63 15.43
C ALA A 86 -36.94 1.46 15.91
N LEU A 87 -36.43 0.23 15.91
CA LEU A 87 -37.07 -0.94 16.50
C LEU A 87 -36.98 -0.98 18.04
N GLY A 88 -36.31 0.01 18.65
CA GLY A 88 -36.19 0.14 20.10
C GLY A 88 -35.05 -0.68 20.71
N LEU A 89 -34.09 -1.16 19.90
CA LEU A 89 -32.90 -1.79 20.47
C LEU A 89 -32.04 -0.73 21.19
N PRO A 90 -31.40 -1.09 22.33
CA PRO A 90 -30.42 -0.22 22.95
C PRO A 90 -29.29 0.11 21.98
N GLU A 91 -28.80 1.34 22.02
CA GLU A 91 -27.77 1.85 21.09
C GLU A 91 -26.53 0.95 21.04
N GLU A 92 -26.01 0.49 22.18
CA GLU A 92 -24.86 -0.43 22.22
C GLU A 92 -25.13 -1.73 21.44
N THR A 93 -26.36 -2.25 21.52
CA THR A 93 -26.77 -3.46 20.81
C THR A 93 -26.92 -3.17 19.31
N ALA A 94 -27.53 -2.03 18.96
CA ALA A 94 -27.67 -1.60 17.57
C ALA A 94 -26.31 -1.41 16.90
N ARG A 95 -25.33 -0.78 17.57
CA ARG A 95 -23.94 -0.63 17.08
C ARG A 95 -23.27 -1.99 16.87
N ARG A 96 -23.34 -2.89 17.87
CA ARG A 96 -22.71 -4.22 17.77
C ARG A 96 -23.30 -5.08 16.66
N LEU A 97 -24.60 -4.96 16.37
CA LEU A 97 -25.28 -5.73 15.33
C LEU A 97 -25.13 -5.16 13.92
N SER A 98 -25.15 -3.83 13.79
CA SER A 98 -24.98 -3.14 12.49
C SER A 98 -23.51 -3.04 12.06
N GLY A 99 -22.56 -3.18 13.00
CA GLY A 99 -21.15 -2.88 12.77
C GLY A 99 -20.88 -1.39 12.62
N TYR A 100 -21.87 -0.52 12.82
CA TYR A 100 -21.69 0.93 12.77
C TYR A 100 -20.78 1.39 13.90
N SER A 101 -19.70 2.03 13.49
CA SER A 101 -18.79 2.80 14.34
C SER A 101 -18.90 4.24 13.87
N ASP A 102 -18.95 5.20 14.79
CA ASP A 102 -18.88 6.61 14.40
C ASP A 102 -17.60 6.83 13.57
N PRO A 103 -17.68 7.51 12.42
CA PRO A 103 -16.48 7.82 11.65
C PRO A 103 -15.51 8.57 12.55
N GLU A 104 -14.30 8.04 12.73
CA GLU A 104 -13.25 8.82 13.35
C GLU A 104 -13.06 10.10 12.51
N PRO A 105 -12.95 11.27 13.15
CA PRO A 105 -12.62 12.47 12.39
C PRO A 105 -11.32 12.18 11.65
N ASP A 106 -11.34 12.40 10.33
CA ASP A 106 -10.18 12.34 9.44
C ASP A 106 -9.17 13.40 9.90
N VAL A 107 -8.46 13.12 10.98
CA VAL A 107 -7.37 13.94 11.46
C VAL A 107 -6.24 13.70 10.46
N PRO A 108 -5.88 14.70 9.64
CA PRO A 108 -4.76 14.55 8.75
C PRO A 108 -3.57 14.14 9.60
N VAL A 109 -2.95 13.00 9.27
CA VAL A 109 -1.66 12.63 9.82
C VAL A 109 -0.71 13.73 9.35
N VAL A 110 -0.55 14.76 10.18
CA VAL A 110 0.52 15.73 10.02
C VAL A 110 1.77 14.90 10.21
N GLU A 111 2.43 14.53 9.11
CA GLU A 111 3.82 14.09 9.15
C GLU A 111 4.56 15.17 9.95
N VAL A 112 4.88 14.85 11.20
CA VAL A 112 5.78 15.67 11.99
C VAL A 112 7.10 15.57 11.22
N PRO A 113 7.59 16.65 10.58
CA PRO A 113 8.86 16.59 9.89
C PRO A 113 9.90 16.12 10.90
N ASP A 114 10.70 15.13 10.50
CA ASP A 114 11.80 14.57 11.27
C ASP A 114 12.55 15.71 11.97
N LEU A 115 12.34 15.83 13.28
CA LEU A 115 12.90 16.92 14.05
C LEU A 115 14.42 16.69 14.02
N PRO A 116 15.24 17.62 13.49
CA PRO A 116 16.67 17.42 13.51
C PRO A 116 17.12 17.21 14.95
N ASP A 117 17.86 16.13 15.18
CA ASP A 117 18.47 15.75 16.46
C ASP A 117 19.21 16.98 17.02
N LEU A 118 18.56 17.69 17.96
CA LEU A 118 19.14 18.88 18.56
C LEU A 118 20.27 18.40 19.48
N PRO A 119 21.53 18.78 19.23
CA PRO A 119 22.63 18.34 20.07
C PRO A 119 22.42 18.82 21.50
N GLY A 120 22.53 17.87 22.44
CA GLY A 120 22.54 17.99 23.89
C GLY A 120 22.45 19.41 24.45
N VAL A 121 21.26 19.78 24.90
CA VAL A 121 21.12 20.83 25.91
C VAL A 121 21.65 20.28 27.23
N ASP A 122 22.94 20.55 27.49
CA ASP A 122 23.52 20.45 28.83
C ASP A 122 22.76 21.40 29.76
N VAL A 123 21.83 20.85 30.53
CA VAL A 123 21.23 21.54 31.68
C VAL A 123 22.20 21.36 32.85
N GLU A 124 23.26 22.17 32.89
CA GLU A 124 23.99 22.39 34.15
C GLU A 124 23.12 23.28 35.04
N ALA A 125 22.56 22.65 36.08
CA ALA A 125 21.88 23.31 37.17
C ALA A 125 22.88 24.13 37.99
N GLY A 126 22.66 25.44 38.06
CA GLY A 126 23.29 26.35 39.03
C GLY A 126 22.41 26.56 40.27
#